data_AF-A0A1C5MAD4-F1
#
_entry.id   AF-A0A1C5MAD4-F1
#
_cell.length_a   1.000
_cell.length_b   1.000
_cell.length_c   1.000
_cell.angle_alpha   90.00
_cell.angle_beta   90.00
_cell.angle_gamma   90.00
#
_symmetry.space_group_name_H-M   'P 1'
#
loop_
_entity.id
_entity.type
_entity.pdbx_description
1 polymer ?
#
loop_
_entity_poly.entity_id
_entity_poly.type
_entity_poly.pdbx_seq_one_letter_code
_entity_poly.pdbx_strand_id
1 'polypeptide(L)'
;MKKKGFGVLAVLMLSMLLSVTAFAKGKWKVEEGNRYYYNEDGTKQKGWLTLKKGTYYFLPKTGIMATGVRQIAGKTYVFSKKGILLKAYERAGFRTTASGKLCYSYGDGTGRLKRQWFTINGKTYYFNKKGHALTGWQKIDGKIYYFNKRYVLQKEKWVKYNGKKMYLGSDGTFVKDTWIDDKYLGPDGVYIKGYRDDRRTNKSKTGWVGYGQQWRYYRKNKLVTSWITIGEKRYFFGSDGYMRAGWLKDQGHTYYMDTRSATYGQMMTGWCKIKDKYYYFFRTPAEHNGTVYPQGSMARKISIRFSLADGTQKIYIFGKNGACTNY
;
A
#
# COMPACT_ATOMS: atom_id res chain seq x y z
N MET A 1 30.36 -69.57 -3.00
CA MET A 1 28.91 -69.81 -2.77
C MET A 1 28.37 -68.74 -1.82
N LYS A 2 27.29 -68.07 -2.23
CA LYS A 2 26.69 -66.90 -1.58
C LYS A 2 25.98 -67.28 -0.27
N LYS A 3 26.28 -66.59 0.84
CA LYS A 3 25.40 -66.57 2.02
C LYS A 3 24.37 -65.45 1.83
N LYS A 4 23.09 -65.83 1.89
CA LYS A 4 21.91 -64.95 1.94
C LYS A 4 21.41 -64.85 3.39
N GLY A 5 20.74 -63.74 3.70
CA GLY A 5 19.83 -63.56 4.84
C GLY A 5 20.45 -62.73 5.97
N PHE A 6 19.79 -61.74 6.58
CA PHE A 6 18.44 -61.19 6.42
C PHE A 6 18.51 -59.80 7.06
N GLY A 7 18.43 -58.74 6.26
CA GLY A 7 18.37 -57.37 6.77
C GLY A 7 16.93 -57.02 7.11
N VAL A 8 16.61 -56.87 8.39
CA VAL A 8 15.30 -56.41 8.87
C VAL A 8 15.09 -54.97 8.41
N LEU A 9 14.24 -54.78 7.39
CA LEU A 9 13.62 -53.48 7.11
C LEU A 9 12.56 -53.25 8.20
N ALA A 10 12.85 -52.36 9.14
CA ALA A 10 11.83 -51.78 10.00
C ALA A 10 10.92 -50.87 9.14
N VAL A 11 9.83 -51.46 8.65
CA VAL A 11 8.70 -50.71 8.08
C VAL A 11 8.07 -49.91 9.23
N LEU A 12 8.27 -48.60 9.21
CA LEU A 12 7.54 -47.65 10.06
C LEU A 12 6.05 -47.74 9.71
N MET A 13 5.34 -48.61 10.41
CA MET A 13 3.89 -48.73 10.38
C MET A 13 3.28 -47.39 10.78
N LEU A 14 2.57 -46.80 9.82
CA LEU A 14 1.64 -45.70 9.99
C LEU A 14 0.62 -46.11 11.07
N SER A 15 0.78 -45.58 12.29
CA SER A 15 -0.14 -45.85 13.40
C SER A 15 -1.50 -45.23 13.11
N MET A 16 -2.40 -46.01 12.49
CA MET A 16 -3.82 -45.92 12.75
C MET A 16 -4.04 -46.27 14.23
N LEU A 17 -4.14 -45.26 15.09
CA LEU A 17 -4.82 -45.47 16.37
C LEU A 17 -6.32 -45.57 16.10
N LEU A 18 -6.81 -46.81 16.06
CA LEU A 18 -8.21 -47.10 16.36
C LEU A 18 -8.53 -46.58 17.76
N SER A 19 -9.68 -45.94 17.87
CA SER A 19 -10.23 -45.30 19.05
C SER A 19 -10.45 -46.28 20.20
N VAL A 20 -9.77 -46.05 21.33
CA VAL A 20 -10.31 -46.47 22.62
C VAL A 20 -11.38 -45.45 23.01
N THR A 21 -12.65 -45.84 22.96
CA THR A 21 -13.77 -45.02 23.46
C THR A 21 -13.77 -45.01 24.99
N ALA A 22 -12.76 -44.37 25.58
CA ALA A 22 -12.92 -43.75 26.88
C ALA A 22 -13.56 -42.38 26.61
N PHE A 23 -14.72 -42.09 27.19
CA PHE A 23 -15.23 -40.72 27.20
C PHE A 23 -14.22 -39.88 27.99
N ALA A 24 -13.28 -39.24 27.28
CA ALA A 24 -12.32 -38.34 27.90
C ALA A 24 -13.12 -37.32 28.72
N LYS A 25 -12.89 -37.34 30.03
CA LYS A 25 -13.33 -36.29 30.93
C LYS A 25 -12.33 -35.16 30.75
N GLY A 26 -12.84 -33.95 30.59
CA GLY A 26 -12.03 -32.81 30.20
C GLY A 26 -12.93 -31.62 29.94
N LYS A 27 -12.32 -30.43 29.86
CA LYS A 27 -13.05 -29.17 29.85
C LYS A 27 -12.74 -28.33 28.62
N TRP A 28 -13.79 -27.72 28.06
CA TRP A 28 -13.66 -26.73 27.00
C TRP A 28 -13.18 -25.40 27.57
N LYS A 29 -12.28 -24.71 26.86
CA LYS A 29 -11.85 -23.36 27.22
C LYS A 29 -11.69 -22.49 25.97
N VAL A 30 -11.99 -21.20 26.11
CA VAL A 30 -11.71 -20.17 25.11
C VAL A 30 -10.62 -19.25 25.64
N GLU A 31 -9.55 -19.07 24.87
CA GLU A 31 -8.45 -18.16 25.20
C GLU A 31 -8.11 -17.36 23.94
N GLU A 32 -8.09 -16.02 24.04
CA GLU A 32 -7.79 -15.12 22.90
C GLU A 32 -8.61 -15.44 21.64
N GLY A 33 -9.89 -15.80 21.83
CA GLY A 33 -10.80 -16.20 20.74
C GLY A 33 -10.58 -17.60 20.18
N ASN A 34 -9.54 -18.32 20.59
CA ASN A 34 -9.26 -19.69 20.19
C ASN A 34 -9.91 -20.70 21.16
N ARG A 35 -10.43 -21.80 20.62
CA ARG A 35 -11.05 -22.88 21.41
C ARG A 35 -10.06 -24.02 21.64
N TYR A 36 -10.04 -24.52 22.87
CA TYR A 36 -9.19 -25.61 23.33
C TYR A 36 -10.03 -26.64 24.10
N TYR A 37 -9.52 -27.86 24.17
CA TYR A 37 -10.01 -28.88 25.09
C TYR A 37 -8.85 -29.26 26.01
N TYR A 38 -9.10 -29.24 27.31
CA TYR A 38 -8.13 -29.57 28.34
C TYR A 38 -8.43 -30.96 28.88
N ASN A 39 -7.42 -31.80 28.90
CA ASN A 39 -7.45 -33.13 29.51
C ASN A 39 -7.48 -33.00 31.05
N GLU A 40 -7.80 -34.09 31.76
CA GLU A 40 -7.89 -34.08 33.23
C GLU A 40 -6.59 -33.66 33.92
N ASP A 41 -5.44 -34.02 33.31
CA ASP A 41 -4.10 -33.63 33.75
C ASP A 41 -3.78 -32.13 33.54
N GLY A 42 -4.74 -31.36 33.03
CA GLY A 42 -4.58 -29.93 32.76
C GLY A 42 -3.81 -29.62 31.48
N THR A 43 -3.46 -30.61 30.67
CA THR A 43 -2.78 -30.39 29.38
C THR A 43 -3.77 -30.07 28.25
N LYS A 44 -3.32 -29.33 27.22
CA LYS A 44 -4.12 -29.08 26.01
C LYS A 44 -4.17 -30.34 25.14
N GLN A 45 -5.37 -30.80 24.81
CA GLN A 45 -5.58 -31.89 23.86
C GLN A 45 -4.93 -31.57 22.51
N LYS A 46 -4.33 -32.59 21.91
CA LYS A 46 -3.70 -32.56 20.58
C LYS A 46 -4.18 -33.73 19.75
N GLY A 47 -4.31 -33.54 18.45
CA GLY A 47 -4.77 -34.57 17.52
C GLY A 47 -6.27 -34.81 17.58
N TRP A 48 -6.68 -36.00 17.18
CA TRP A 48 -8.09 -36.40 17.10
C TRP A 48 -8.68 -36.61 18.50
N LEU A 49 -9.93 -36.21 18.69
CA LEU A 49 -10.71 -36.50 19.89
C LEU A 49 -12.16 -36.72 19.50
N THR A 50 -12.73 -37.86 19.88
CA THR A 50 -14.16 -38.14 19.70
C THR A 50 -14.87 -37.98 21.04
N LEU A 51 -15.89 -37.13 21.05
CA LEU A 51 -16.79 -36.92 22.19
C LEU A 51 -18.22 -37.29 21.78
N LYS A 52 -19.15 -37.33 22.74
CA LYS A 52 -20.57 -37.64 22.48
C LYS A 52 -21.20 -36.80 21.36
N LYS A 53 -20.75 -35.56 21.17
CA LYS A 53 -21.26 -34.63 20.15
C LYS A 53 -20.60 -34.77 18.78
N GLY A 54 -19.54 -35.57 18.66
CA GLY A 54 -18.83 -35.83 17.41
C GLY A 54 -17.30 -35.81 17.56
N THR A 55 -16.63 -35.92 16.42
CA THR A 55 -15.17 -35.96 16.33
C THR A 55 -14.60 -34.57 16.07
N TYR A 56 -13.54 -34.24 16.77
CA TYR A 56 -12.81 -32.98 16.71
C TYR A 56 -11.35 -33.25 16.37
N TYR A 57 -10.65 -32.23 15.89
CA TYR A 57 -9.20 -32.27 15.73
C TYR A 57 -8.57 -31.03 16.37
N PHE A 58 -7.55 -31.23 17.20
CA PHE A 58 -6.80 -30.18 17.85
C PHE A 58 -5.41 -30.11 17.23
N LEU A 59 -5.00 -28.92 16.78
CA LEU A 59 -3.76 -28.72 16.04
C LEU A 59 -2.56 -29.18 16.89
N PRO A 60 -1.72 -30.12 16.43
CA PRO A 60 -0.68 -30.73 17.26
C PRO A 60 0.31 -29.74 17.89
N LYS A 61 0.58 -28.63 17.21
CA LYS A 61 1.52 -27.61 17.70
C LYS A 61 0.96 -26.73 18.82
N THR A 62 -0.33 -26.40 18.77
CA THR A 62 -0.91 -25.36 19.62
C THR A 62 -2.05 -25.84 20.51
N GLY A 63 -2.65 -26.99 20.21
CA GLY A 63 -3.89 -27.46 20.84
C GLY A 63 -5.14 -26.69 20.40
N ILE A 64 -5.04 -25.77 19.43
CA ILE A 64 -6.20 -25.02 18.93
C ILE A 64 -7.13 -25.99 18.19
N MET A 65 -8.43 -25.94 18.50
CA MET A 65 -9.46 -26.70 17.81
C MET A 65 -9.56 -26.30 16.34
N ALA A 66 -9.47 -27.28 15.44
CA ALA A 66 -9.64 -27.09 14.02
C ALA A 66 -11.10 -26.76 13.65
N THR A 67 -11.25 -25.83 12.72
CA THR A 67 -12.51 -25.47 12.08
C THR A 67 -12.29 -25.29 10.58
N GLY A 68 -13.39 -25.34 9.81
CA GLY A 68 -13.37 -25.18 8.36
C GLY A 68 -12.69 -26.34 7.64
N VAL A 69 -12.18 -26.09 6.44
CA VAL A 69 -11.51 -27.11 5.63
C VAL A 69 -10.04 -27.19 6.01
N ARG A 70 -9.57 -28.40 6.35
CA ARG A 70 -8.19 -28.67 6.76
C ARG A 70 -7.61 -29.85 6.02
N GLN A 71 -6.32 -29.76 5.70
CA GLN A 71 -5.57 -30.92 5.23
C GLN A 71 -4.76 -31.51 6.39
N ILE A 72 -5.00 -32.78 6.69
CA ILE A 72 -4.37 -33.50 7.81
C ILE A 72 -3.88 -34.84 7.25
N ALA A 73 -2.57 -35.10 7.36
CA ALA A 73 -1.92 -36.30 6.83
C ALA A 73 -2.33 -36.64 5.37
N GLY A 74 -2.31 -35.62 4.48
CA GLY A 74 -2.65 -35.78 3.07
C GLY A 74 -4.15 -35.76 2.74
N LYS A 75 -5.02 -36.07 3.71
CA LYS A 75 -6.48 -36.11 3.54
C LYS A 75 -7.13 -34.76 3.84
N THR A 76 -8.26 -34.46 3.19
CA THR A 76 -9.02 -33.24 3.46
C THR A 76 -10.20 -33.52 4.39
N TYR A 77 -10.31 -32.75 5.46
CA TYR A 77 -11.40 -32.82 6.43
C TYR A 77 -12.16 -31.50 6.49
N VAL A 78 -13.48 -31.59 6.59
CA VAL A 78 -14.38 -30.43 6.71
C VAL A 78 -14.93 -30.42 8.12
N PHE A 79 -14.58 -29.41 8.90
CA PHE A 79 -15.08 -29.19 10.25
C PHE A 79 -16.08 -28.04 10.27
N SER A 80 -17.15 -28.18 11.06
CA SER A 80 -18.10 -27.11 11.33
C SER A 80 -17.44 -25.93 12.07
N LYS A 81 -18.15 -24.79 12.19
CA LYS A 81 -17.73 -23.66 13.03
C LYS A 81 -17.57 -24.04 14.51
N LYS A 82 -18.26 -25.11 14.97
CA LYS A 82 -18.15 -25.65 16.32
C LYS A 82 -17.05 -26.72 16.44
N GLY A 83 -16.30 -27.01 15.37
CA GLY A 83 -15.17 -27.95 15.36
C GLY A 83 -15.51 -29.42 15.12
N ILE A 84 -16.80 -29.75 15.00
CA ILE A 84 -17.26 -31.11 14.71
C ILE A 84 -16.93 -31.47 13.26
N LEU A 85 -16.31 -32.63 13.04
CA LEU A 85 -16.04 -33.22 11.74
C LEU A 85 -17.35 -33.52 11.01
N LEU A 86 -17.51 -32.97 9.81
CA LEU A 86 -18.68 -33.15 8.95
C LEU A 86 -18.41 -34.13 7.80
N LYS A 87 -17.23 -34.05 7.19
CA LYS A 87 -16.88 -34.89 6.03
C LYS A 87 -15.36 -35.06 5.92
N ALA A 88 -14.95 -36.24 5.43
CA ALA A 88 -13.57 -36.55 5.08
C ALA A 88 -13.49 -36.91 3.59
N TYR A 89 -12.47 -36.41 2.90
CA TYR A 89 -12.18 -36.70 1.50
C TYR A 89 -10.76 -37.26 1.38
N GLU A 90 -10.67 -38.53 0.99
CA GLU A 90 -9.42 -39.28 0.88
C GLU A 90 -8.54 -38.80 -0.29
N ARG A 91 -9.17 -38.38 -1.40
CA ARG A 91 -8.49 -38.05 -2.67
C ARG A 91 -8.55 -36.56 -3.04
N ALA A 92 -9.10 -35.73 -2.15
CA ALA A 92 -9.23 -34.31 -2.39
C ALA A 92 -7.88 -33.60 -2.29
N GLY A 93 -7.66 -32.62 -3.16
CA GLY A 93 -6.42 -31.86 -3.12
C GLY A 93 -6.23 -30.88 -4.27
N PHE A 94 -5.17 -30.09 -4.12
CA PHE A 94 -4.66 -29.24 -5.17
C PHE A 94 -4.02 -30.07 -6.28
N ARG A 95 -4.30 -29.71 -7.53
CA ARG A 95 -3.70 -30.33 -8.73
C ARG A 95 -3.27 -29.23 -9.69
N THR A 96 -2.27 -29.51 -10.50
CA THR A 96 -1.82 -28.63 -11.57
C THR A 96 -2.26 -29.21 -12.91
N THR A 97 -2.86 -28.39 -13.77
CA THR A 97 -3.20 -28.81 -15.14
C THR A 97 -1.94 -28.92 -16.00
N ALA A 98 -2.02 -29.60 -17.14
CA ALA A 98 -0.91 -29.66 -18.12
C ALA A 98 -0.42 -28.26 -18.53
N SER A 99 -1.31 -27.27 -18.56
CA SER A 99 -1.00 -25.86 -18.83
C SER A 99 -0.48 -25.08 -17.61
N GLY A 100 -0.07 -25.74 -16.53
CA GLY A 100 0.51 -25.12 -15.35
C GLY A 100 -0.47 -24.37 -14.43
N LYS A 101 -1.79 -24.58 -14.55
CA LYS A 101 -2.79 -23.87 -13.72
C LYS A 101 -3.17 -24.67 -12.48
N LEU A 102 -3.19 -24.02 -11.32
CA LEU A 102 -3.62 -24.64 -10.07
C LEU A 102 -5.15 -24.81 -10.05
N CYS A 103 -5.64 -25.99 -9.66
CA CYS A 103 -7.04 -26.31 -9.45
C CYS A 103 -7.20 -27.12 -8.15
N TYR A 104 -8.43 -27.26 -7.64
CA TYR A 104 -8.75 -28.12 -6.50
C TYR A 104 -9.89 -29.07 -6.87
N SER A 105 -9.74 -30.35 -6.54
CA SER A 105 -10.75 -31.39 -6.78
C SER A 105 -11.03 -32.14 -5.49
N TYR A 106 -12.29 -32.57 -5.32
CA TYR A 106 -12.69 -33.44 -4.20
C TYR A 106 -12.28 -34.90 -4.37
N GLY A 107 -11.93 -35.32 -5.60
CA GLY A 107 -11.46 -36.69 -5.87
C GLY A 107 -12.54 -37.77 -5.70
N ASP A 108 -13.81 -37.39 -5.62
CA ASP A 108 -15.00 -38.24 -5.45
C ASP A 108 -15.87 -38.30 -6.72
N GLY A 109 -15.35 -37.84 -7.86
CA GLY A 109 -16.08 -37.80 -9.13
C GLY A 109 -16.89 -36.52 -9.37
N THR A 110 -17.08 -35.66 -8.36
CA THR A 110 -17.86 -34.41 -8.49
C THR A 110 -17.12 -33.27 -9.23
N GLY A 111 -15.87 -33.52 -9.63
CA GLY A 111 -15.06 -32.60 -10.44
C GLY A 111 -14.19 -31.64 -9.63
N ARG A 112 -14.07 -30.40 -10.12
CA ARG A 112 -13.18 -29.35 -9.57
C ARG A 112 -14.00 -28.14 -9.13
N LEU A 113 -13.48 -27.40 -8.14
CA LEU A 113 -14.06 -26.13 -7.72
C LEU A 113 -14.08 -25.13 -8.87
N LYS A 114 -15.23 -24.47 -9.07
CA LYS A 114 -15.46 -23.45 -10.09
C LYS A 114 -16.27 -22.29 -9.50
N ARG A 115 -15.97 -21.06 -9.95
CA ARG A 115 -16.65 -19.80 -9.61
C ARG A 115 -16.92 -19.61 -8.11
N GLN A 116 -15.94 -19.89 -7.28
CA GLN A 116 -16.14 -19.82 -5.84
C GLN A 116 -14.87 -19.51 -5.06
N TRP A 117 -15.09 -18.91 -3.90
CA TRP A 117 -14.11 -18.77 -2.84
C TRP A 117 -13.89 -20.12 -2.15
N PHE A 118 -12.63 -20.42 -1.84
CA PHE A 118 -12.28 -21.64 -1.10
C PHE A 118 -11.20 -21.33 -0.09
N THR A 119 -11.49 -21.61 1.19
CA THR A 119 -10.53 -21.44 2.27
C THR A 119 -10.14 -22.79 2.82
N ILE A 120 -8.85 -23.12 2.72
CA ILE A 120 -8.27 -24.35 3.25
C ILE A 120 -7.00 -24.01 4.02
N ASN A 121 -6.86 -24.59 5.22
CA ASN A 121 -5.72 -24.31 6.12
C ASN A 121 -5.51 -22.80 6.38
N GLY A 122 -6.60 -22.03 6.46
CA GLY A 122 -6.56 -20.57 6.67
C GLY A 122 -6.12 -19.74 5.47
N LYS A 123 -5.83 -20.37 4.32
CA LYS A 123 -5.51 -19.68 3.06
C LYS A 123 -6.72 -19.66 2.16
N THR A 124 -7.05 -18.48 1.65
CA THR A 124 -8.20 -18.26 0.78
C THR A 124 -7.78 -18.13 -0.68
N TYR A 125 -8.50 -18.82 -1.54
CA TYR A 125 -8.32 -18.89 -2.99
C TYR A 125 -9.64 -18.54 -3.67
N TYR A 126 -9.59 -18.14 -4.94
CA TYR A 126 -10.77 -18.04 -5.78
C TYR A 126 -10.54 -18.79 -7.09
N PHE A 127 -11.50 -19.64 -7.47
CA PHE A 127 -11.44 -20.43 -8.70
C PHE A 127 -12.35 -19.84 -9.77
N ASN A 128 -11.83 -19.67 -10.98
CA ASN A 128 -12.59 -19.12 -12.10
C ASN A 128 -13.58 -20.13 -12.73
N LYS A 129 -14.24 -19.77 -13.83
CA LYS A 129 -15.21 -20.63 -14.53
C LYS A 129 -14.65 -21.96 -15.05
N LYS A 130 -13.34 -22.02 -15.32
CA LYS A 130 -12.62 -23.24 -15.74
C LYS A 130 -12.08 -24.04 -14.54
N GLY A 131 -12.21 -23.50 -13.32
CA GLY A 131 -11.71 -24.10 -12.09
C GLY A 131 -10.23 -23.86 -11.83
N HIS A 132 -9.65 -22.84 -12.45
CA HIS A 132 -8.27 -22.42 -12.19
C HIS A 132 -8.25 -21.35 -11.10
N ALA A 133 -7.32 -21.48 -10.15
CA ALA A 133 -7.09 -20.50 -9.10
C ALA A 133 -6.55 -19.20 -9.70
N LEU A 134 -6.99 -18.05 -9.16
CA LEU A 134 -6.59 -16.73 -9.63
C LEU A 134 -5.29 -16.23 -8.97
N THR A 135 -4.59 -15.34 -9.68
CA THR A 135 -3.44 -14.56 -9.21
C THR A 135 -3.60 -13.09 -9.61
N GLY A 136 -2.79 -12.22 -9.00
CA GLY A 136 -2.77 -10.79 -9.31
C GLY A 136 -4.03 -10.05 -8.83
N TRP A 137 -4.24 -8.87 -9.42
CA TRP A 137 -5.43 -8.05 -9.17
C TRP A 137 -6.63 -8.63 -9.90
N GLN A 138 -7.74 -8.83 -9.19
CA GLN A 138 -8.95 -9.45 -9.72
C GLN A 138 -10.18 -8.69 -9.25
N LYS A 139 -11.13 -8.46 -10.15
CA LYS A 139 -12.46 -7.96 -9.81
C LYS A 139 -13.43 -9.13 -9.70
N ILE A 140 -13.98 -9.34 -8.51
CA ILE A 140 -14.91 -10.43 -8.18
C ILE A 140 -16.12 -9.78 -7.51
N ASP A 141 -17.31 -9.97 -8.08
CA ASP A 141 -18.58 -9.43 -7.56
C ASP A 141 -18.51 -7.93 -7.23
N GLY A 142 -17.95 -7.14 -8.15
CA GLY A 142 -17.81 -5.69 -8.02
C GLY A 142 -16.65 -5.21 -7.15
N LYS A 143 -16.07 -6.08 -6.31
CA LYS A 143 -14.96 -5.77 -5.40
C LYS A 143 -13.62 -6.17 -6.01
N ILE A 144 -12.56 -5.45 -5.65
CA ILE A 144 -11.20 -5.71 -6.14
C ILE A 144 -10.40 -6.41 -5.05
N TYR A 145 -9.69 -7.47 -5.43
CA TYR A 145 -8.88 -8.30 -4.56
C TYR A 145 -7.49 -8.49 -5.16
N TYR A 146 -6.51 -8.83 -4.31
CA TYR A 146 -5.17 -9.21 -4.76
C TYR A 146 -4.79 -10.61 -4.29
N PHE A 147 -4.46 -11.48 -5.23
CA PHE A 147 -3.93 -12.82 -4.98
C PHE A 147 -2.44 -12.83 -5.29
N ASN A 148 -1.61 -13.34 -4.37
CA ASN A 148 -0.18 -13.40 -4.61
C ASN A 148 0.20 -14.47 -5.68
N LYS A 149 1.49 -14.57 -6.03
CA LYS A 149 1.98 -15.58 -6.99
C LYS A 149 1.75 -17.04 -6.56
N ARG A 150 1.42 -17.28 -5.28
CA ARG A 150 1.02 -18.57 -4.71
C ARG A 150 -0.50 -18.72 -4.62
N TYR A 151 -1.27 -17.91 -5.34
CA TYR A 151 -2.73 -17.95 -5.46
C TYR A 151 -3.50 -17.56 -4.19
N VAL A 152 -2.81 -17.08 -3.15
CA VAL A 152 -3.44 -16.78 -1.86
C VAL A 152 -3.90 -15.33 -1.81
N LEU A 153 -5.17 -15.12 -1.45
CA LEU A 153 -5.75 -13.81 -1.17
C LEU A 153 -4.92 -13.08 -0.10
N GLN A 154 -4.57 -11.82 -0.37
CA GLN A 154 -3.88 -10.95 0.57
C GLN A 154 -4.91 -10.10 1.34
N LYS A 155 -4.71 -9.95 2.65
CA LYS A 155 -5.61 -9.22 3.57
C LYS A 155 -4.79 -8.45 4.60
N GLU A 156 -5.34 -7.35 5.11
CA GLU A 156 -4.77 -6.50 6.17
C GLU A 156 -3.32 -6.10 5.94
N LYS A 157 -2.97 -5.78 4.69
CA LYS A 157 -1.57 -5.53 4.34
C LYS A 157 -1.38 -4.56 3.21
N TRP A 158 -0.23 -3.91 3.28
CA TRP A 158 0.32 -3.11 2.21
C TRP A 158 0.87 -4.03 1.10
N VAL A 159 0.53 -3.72 -0.14
CA VAL A 159 1.06 -4.37 -1.35
C VAL A 159 1.73 -3.31 -2.22
N LYS A 160 2.93 -3.64 -2.72
CA LYS A 160 3.63 -2.85 -3.73
C LYS A 160 3.48 -3.53 -5.08
N TYR A 161 2.94 -2.82 -6.07
CA TYR A 161 2.73 -3.32 -7.41
C TYR A 161 3.01 -2.21 -8.42
N ASN A 162 3.89 -2.45 -9.39
CA ASN A 162 4.34 -1.45 -10.38
C ASN A 162 4.73 -0.09 -9.75
N GLY A 163 5.52 -0.13 -8.68
CA GLY A 163 5.96 1.07 -7.95
C GLY A 163 4.90 1.72 -7.04
N LYS A 164 3.62 1.41 -7.22
CA LYS A 164 2.51 1.93 -6.41
C LYS A 164 2.35 1.11 -5.13
N LYS A 165 2.03 1.80 -4.03
CA LYS A 165 1.79 1.18 -2.72
C LYS A 165 0.30 1.31 -2.38
N MET A 166 -0.37 0.19 -2.12
CA MET A 166 -1.82 0.05 -1.95
C MET A 166 -2.12 -0.77 -0.71
N TYR A 167 -3.35 -0.75 -0.20
CA TYR A 167 -3.75 -1.51 0.98
C TYR A 167 -4.95 -2.42 0.70
N LEU A 168 -4.93 -3.62 1.31
CA LEU A 168 -6.02 -4.59 1.30
C LEU A 168 -6.60 -4.67 2.70
N GLY A 169 -7.92 -4.54 2.83
CA GLY A 169 -8.64 -4.57 4.10
C GLY A 169 -8.75 -5.97 4.73
N SER A 170 -9.51 -6.07 5.82
CA SER A 170 -9.69 -7.28 6.63
C SER A 170 -10.37 -8.43 5.90
N ASP A 171 -11.28 -8.10 4.99
CA ASP A 171 -11.93 -9.04 4.07
C ASP A 171 -11.15 -9.26 2.77
N GLY A 172 -9.98 -8.62 2.62
CA GLY A 172 -9.11 -8.68 1.45
C GLY A 172 -9.49 -7.72 0.32
N THR A 173 -10.49 -6.87 0.51
CA THR A 173 -10.88 -5.87 -0.48
C THR A 173 -9.84 -4.76 -0.60
N PHE A 174 -9.67 -4.26 -1.81
CA PHE A 174 -8.86 -3.08 -2.10
C PHE A 174 -9.48 -1.82 -1.48
N VAL A 175 -8.66 -1.07 -0.75
CA VAL A 175 -9.07 0.13 -0.01
C VAL A 175 -8.60 1.39 -0.74
N LYS A 176 -9.43 2.44 -0.76
CA LYS A 176 -9.15 3.74 -1.39
C LYS A 176 -9.86 4.88 -0.66
N ASP A 177 -9.43 6.11 -0.94
CA ASP A 177 -9.99 7.35 -0.37
C ASP A 177 -10.14 7.31 1.15
N THR A 178 -9.10 6.84 1.83
CA THR A 178 -9.13 6.70 3.28
C THR A 178 -7.74 6.65 3.87
N TRP A 179 -7.69 6.83 5.18
CA TRP A 179 -6.47 6.71 5.95
C TRP A 179 -6.30 5.28 6.47
N ILE A 180 -5.10 4.75 6.28
CA ILE A 180 -4.61 3.56 6.96
C ILE A 180 -3.49 4.03 7.88
N ASP A 181 -3.75 4.04 9.18
CA ASP A 181 -2.91 4.67 10.19
C ASP A 181 -2.62 6.16 9.87
N ASP A 182 -1.36 6.50 9.65
CA ASP A 182 -0.83 7.82 9.27
C ASP A 182 -0.67 8.00 7.74
N LYS A 183 -1.14 7.04 6.92
CA LYS A 183 -0.94 7.02 5.46
C LYS A 183 -2.26 7.15 4.73
N TYR A 184 -2.41 8.22 3.96
CA TYR A 184 -3.60 8.43 3.15
C TYR A 184 -3.50 7.70 1.80
N LEU A 185 -4.57 7.01 1.43
CA LEU A 185 -4.79 6.42 0.12
C LEU A 185 -5.69 7.35 -0.69
N GLY A 186 -5.24 7.75 -1.88
CA GLY A 186 -6.02 8.60 -2.77
C GLY A 186 -7.28 7.92 -3.33
N PRO A 187 -8.04 8.63 -4.19
CA PRO A 187 -9.22 8.08 -4.88
C PRO A 187 -8.94 6.86 -5.76
N ASP A 188 -7.68 6.69 -6.19
CA ASP A 188 -7.18 5.53 -6.94
C ASP A 188 -6.62 4.42 -6.03
N GLY A 189 -6.71 4.60 -4.71
CA GLY A 189 -6.21 3.72 -3.64
C GLY A 189 -4.70 3.58 -3.57
N VAL A 190 -3.97 4.52 -4.19
CA VAL A 190 -2.51 4.60 -4.08
C VAL A 190 -2.15 5.49 -2.90
N TYR A 191 -1.15 5.06 -2.13
CA TYR A 191 -0.56 5.83 -1.05
C TYR A 191 0.02 7.15 -1.57
N ILE A 192 -0.46 8.27 -1.00
CA ILE A 192 0.04 9.61 -1.29
C ILE A 192 1.03 10.02 -0.21
N LYS A 193 2.32 10.03 -0.56
CA LYS A 193 3.39 10.46 0.36
C LYS A 193 3.24 11.95 0.69
N GLY A 194 3.28 12.28 1.98
CA GLY A 194 3.27 13.66 2.45
C GLY A 194 1.91 14.36 2.37
N TYR A 195 0.83 13.61 2.16
CA TYR A 195 -0.52 14.16 2.18
C TYR A 195 -0.82 14.88 3.50
N ARG A 196 -1.36 16.09 3.39
CA ARG A 196 -1.88 16.91 4.48
C ARG A 196 -3.27 17.39 4.07
N ASP A 197 -4.29 17.03 4.83
CA ASP A 197 -5.66 17.56 4.68
C ASP A 197 -6.03 18.55 5.80
N ASP A 198 -7.02 19.38 5.51
CA ASP A 198 -7.67 20.32 6.43
C ASP A 198 -8.66 19.64 7.39
N ARG A 199 -9.12 18.42 7.09
CA ARG A 199 -10.10 17.69 7.90
C ARG A 199 -9.50 16.90 9.05
N ARG A 200 -8.44 16.13 8.80
CA ARG A 200 -7.81 15.24 9.78
C ARG A 200 -6.51 15.82 10.32
N THR A 201 -5.64 16.32 9.46
CA THR A 201 -4.28 16.74 9.83
C THR A 201 -4.12 18.23 10.11
N ASN A 202 -5.10 19.07 9.75
CA ASN A 202 -5.04 20.52 9.93
C ASN A 202 -6.43 21.12 10.29
N LYS A 203 -7.01 20.64 11.40
CA LYS A 203 -8.34 21.08 11.88
C LYS A 203 -8.42 22.58 12.13
N SER A 204 -7.32 23.22 12.54
CA SER A 204 -7.23 24.66 12.78
C SER A 204 -7.04 25.49 11.50
N LYS A 205 -7.02 24.83 10.32
CA LYS A 205 -6.77 25.41 9.00
C LYS A 205 -5.69 26.49 9.09
N THR A 206 -4.48 26.06 9.45
CA THR A 206 -3.30 26.91 9.53
C THR A 206 -2.09 26.18 8.94
N GLY A 207 -1.28 26.87 8.15
CA GLY A 207 -0.13 26.27 7.49
C GLY A 207 -0.47 25.54 6.19
N TRP A 208 0.45 24.67 5.78
CA TRP A 208 0.44 23.97 4.49
C TRP A 208 -0.57 22.81 4.46
N VAL A 209 -1.34 22.74 3.38
CA VAL A 209 -2.30 21.66 3.09
C VAL A 209 -2.09 21.22 1.64
N GLY A 210 -2.09 19.92 1.37
CA GLY A 210 -1.90 19.39 0.03
C GLY A 210 -0.86 18.28 -0.04
N TYR A 211 -0.37 18.04 -1.25
CA TYR A 211 0.62 17.02 -1.55
C TYR A 211 1.29 17.27 -2.90
N GLY A 212 2.50 16.73 -3.09
CA GLY A 212 3.22 16.82 -4.36
C GLY A 212 3.49 18.28 -4.76
N GLN A 213 2.91 18.70 -5.88
CA GLN A 213 2.99 20.07 -6.41
C GLN A 213 1.68 20.87 -6.19
N GLN A 214 0.70 20.27 -5.52
CA GLN A 214 -0.64 20.82 -5.30
C GLN A 214 -0.76 21.27 -3.84
N TRP A 215 -0.05 22.36 -3.51
CA TRP A 215 -0.05 22.93 -2.16
C TRP A 215 -0.98 24.12 -2.05
N ARG A 216 -1.65 24.23 -0.91
CA ARG A 216 -2.42 25.37 -0.44
C ARG A 216 -1.84 25.82 0.90
N TYR A 217 -2.14 27.05 1.28
CA TYR A 217 -1.74 27.57 2.58
C TYR A 217 -2.91 28.28 3.25
N TYR A 218 -3.08 28.02 4.54
CA TYR A 218 -4.06 28.71 5.36
C TYR A 218 -3.40 29.56 6.44
N ARG A 219 -3.98 30.73 6.73
CA ARG A 219 -3.57 31.59 7.83
C ARG A 219 -4.79 31.89 8.69
N LYS A 220 -4.81 31.39 9.93
CA LYS A 220 -5.91 31.61 10.89
C LYS A 220 -7.29 31.33 10.25
N ASN A 221 -7.52 30.12 9.76
CA ASN A 221 -8.74 29.68 9.06
C ASN A 221 -9.02 30.30 7.68
N LYS A 222 -8.18 31.22 7.17
CA LYS A 222 -8.37 31.82 5.83
C LYS A 222 -7.43 31.20 4.80
N LEU A 223 -7.98 30.79 3.66
CA LEU A 223 -7.21 30.31 2.51
C LEU A 223 -6.45 31.48 1.89
N VAL A 224 -5.16 31.29 1.61
CA VAL A 224 -4.33 32.28 0.93
C VAL A 224 -4.46 32.11 -0.58
N THR A 225 -4.74 33.21 -1.28
CA THR A 225 -5.00 33.25 -2.73
C THR A 225 -4.23 34.38 -3.44
N SER A 226 -3.12 34.83 -2.84
CA SER A 226 -2.21 35.82 -3.44
C SER A 226 -0.79 35.63 -2.90
N TRP A 227 0.06 36.64 -3.03
CA TRP A 227 1.41 36.66 -2.44
C TRP A 227 1.39 36.48 -0.92
N ILE A 228 2.28 35.63 -0.42
CA ILE A 228 2.55 35.51 1.02
C ILE A 228 4.02 35.19 1.27
N THR A 229 4.54 35.71 2.38
CA THR A 229 5.84 35.34 2.92
C THR A 229 5.64 34.33 4.06
N ILE A 230 6.29 33.17 3.94
CA ILE A 230 6.24 32.08 4.93
C ILE A 230 7.70 31.76 5.32
N GLY A 231 8.07 32.10 6.55
CA GLY A 231 9.49 32.20 6.92
C GLY A 231 10.15 33.33 6.13
N GLU A 232 11.31 33.07 5.53
CA GLU A 232 12.05 34.02 4.67
C GLU A 232 11.70 33.88 3.17
N LYS A 233 10.76 32.99 2.86
CA LYS A 233 10.46 32.58 1.48
C LYS A 233 9.14 33.16 1.03
N ARG A 234 9.12 33.68 -0.20
CA ARG A 234 7.93 34.29 -0.80
C ARG A 234 7.29 33.34 -1.80
N TYR A 235 5.97 33.21 -1.73
CA TYR A 235 5.15 32.31 -2.53
C TYR A 235 3.98 33.09 -3.13
N PHE A 236 3.43 32.57 -4.22
CA PHE A 236 2.21 33.08 -4.82
C PHE A 236 1.17 31.97 -4.92
N PHE A 237 -0.04 32.24 -4.46
CA PHE A 237 -1.19 31.34 -4.58
C PHE A 237 -2.20 31.92 -5.56
N GLY A 238 -2.73 31.07 -6.43
CA GLY A 238 -3.80 31.47 -7.36
C GLY A 238 -5.12 31.74 -6.64
N SER A 239 -6.10 32.26 -7.37
CA SER A 239 -7.48 32.43 -6.88
C SER A 239 -8.15 31.12 -6.47
N ASP A 240 -7.69 29.99 -7.02
CA ASP A 240 -8.07 28.61 -6.64
C ASP A 240 -7.39 28.10 -5.34
N GLY A 241 -6.56 28.95 -4.72
CA GLY A 241 -5.80 28.68 -3.52
C GLY A 241 -4.58 27.78 -3.71
N TYR A 242 -4.27 27.35 -4.94
CA TYR A 242 -3.11 26.52 -5.21
C TYR A 242 -1.87 27.37 -5.46
N MET A 243 -0.77 26.95 -4.85
CA MET A 243 0.55 27.55 -5.02
C MET A 243 0.98 27.46 -6.48
N ARG A 244 1.48 28.57 -7.03
CA ARG A 244 2.00 28.62 -8.40
C ARG A 244 3.50 28.32 -8.43
N ALA A 245 3.92 27.66 -9.51
CA ALA A 245 5.31 27.37 -9.84
C ALA A 245 5.56 27.72 -11.32
N GLY A 246 6.82 28.02 -11.68
CA GLY A 246 7.22 28.46 -13.01
C GLY A 246 7.03 29.97 -13.23
N TRP A 247 6.88 30.35 -14.50
CA TRP A 247 6.68 31.73 -14.91
C TRP A 247 5.35 32.28 -14.39
N LEU A 248 5.39 33.41 -13.68
CA LEU A 248 4.24 34.08 -13.12
C LEU A 248 4.21 35.53 -13.60
N LYS A 249 3.07 35.99 -14.12
CA LYS A 249 2.84 37.40 -14.42
C LYS A 249 1.82 37.95 -13.42
N ASP A 250 2.20 39.01 -12.72
CA ASP A 250 1.35 39.67 -11.75
C ASP A 250 1.63 41.17 -11.77
N GLN A 251 0.57 41.98 -11.74
CA GLN A 251 0.65 43.45 -11.75
C GLN A 251 1.61 44.03 -12.80
N GLY A 252 1.65 43.47 -14.02
CA GLY A 252 2.50 43.94 -15.11
C GLY A 252 3.97 43.45 -15.08
N HIS A 253 4.40 42.86 -13.97
CA HIS A 253 5.72 42.28 -13.77
C HIS A 253 5.73 40.77 -14.00
N THR A 254 6.92 40.24 -14.26
CA THR A 254 7.13 38.80 -14.46
C THR A 254 8.06 38.29 -13.38
N TYR A 255 7.71 37.17 -12.77
CA TYR A 255 8.44 36.50 -11.71
C TYR A 255 8.70 35.06 -12.16
N TYR A 256 9.63 34.39 -11.48
CA TYR A 256 9.80 32.95 -11.62
C TYR A 256 9.71 32.29 -10.26
N MET A 257 8.71 31.44 -10.11
CA MET A 257 8.51 30.61 -8.94
C MET A 257 9.26 29.28 -9.20
N ASP A 258 10.15 28.90 -8.31
CA ASP A 258 11.05 27.77 -8.51
C ASP A 258 10.30 26.46 -8.78
N THR A 259 10.81 25.65 -9.71
CA THR A 259 10.19 24.39 -10.13
C THR A 259 10.98 23.17 -9.62
N ARG A 260 12.10 23.37 -8.92
CA ARG A 260 12.91 22.30 -8.33
C ARG A 260 12.23 21.74 -7.08
N SER A 261 12.21 20.41 -6.91
CA SER A 261 11.51 19.77 -5.78
C SER A 261 11.90 20.29 -4.38
N ALA A 262 13.16 20.66 -4.16
CA ALA A 262 13.63 21.15 -2.86
C ALA A 262 13.13 22.57 -2.53
N THR A 263 12.81 23.35 -3.55
CA THR A 263 12.50 24.78 -3.44
C THR A 263 11.19 25.15 -4.14
N TYR A 264 10.36 24.15 -4.46
CA TYR A 264 9.18 24.28 -5.30
C TYR A 264 8.26 25.40 -4.84
N GLY A 265 7.92 26.32 -5.75
CA GLY A 265 7.07 27.48 -5.52
C GLY A 265 7.73 28.67 -4.84
N GLN A 266 9.02 28.61 -4.47
CA GLN A 266 9.73 29.77 -3.90
C GLN A 266 10.04 30.80 -4.98
N MET A 267 9.74 32.08 -4.74
CA MET A 267 10.06 33.16 -5.67
C MET A 267 11.58 33.30 -5.82
N MET A 268 12.08 33.24 -7.05
CA MET A 268 13.50 33.38 -7.34
C MET A 268 13.95 34.84 -7.30
N THR A 269 15.19 35.05 -6.86
CA THR A 269 15.89 36.35 -6.92
C THR A 269 17.32 36.14 -7.39
N GLY A 270 17.96 37.21 -7.88
CA GLY A 270 19.29 37.19 -8.46
C GLY A 270 19.36 36.52 -9.84
N TRP A 271 20.58 36.13 -10.20
CA TRP A 271 20.87 35.40 -11.45
C TRP A 271 20.30 33.99 -11.42
N CYS A 272 19.55 33.63 -12.46
CA CYS A 272 18.91 32.33 -12.61
C CYS A 272 19.13 31.79 -14.03
N LYS A 273 19.62 30.56 -14.14
CA LYS A 273 19.62 29.80 -15.39
C LYS A 273 18.32 29.00 -15.48
N ILE A 274 17.50 29.30 -16.49
CA ILE A 274 16.21 28.63 -16.73
C ILE A 274 16.27 28.04 -18.14
N LYS A 275 16.31 26.70 -18.23
CA LYS A 275 16.72 25.98 -19.46
C LYS A 275 18.11 26.48 -19.90
N ASP A 276 18.24 26.94 -21.14
CA ASP A 276 19.51 27.39 -21.73
C ASP A 276 19.66 28.92 -21.75
N LYS A 277 18.88 29.65 -20.94
CA LYS A 277 18.91 31.11 -20.89
C LYS A 277 19.15 31.62 -19.47
N TYR A 278 19.83 32.76 -19.38
CA TYR A 278 20.09 33.45 -18.12
C TYR A 278 19.14 34.63 -17.96
N TYR A 279 18.60 34.75 -16.76
CA TYR A 279 17.68 35.81 -16.35
C TYR A 279 18.17 36.41 -15.04
N TYR A 280 17.85 37.68 -14.82
CA TYR A 280 18.06 38.34 -13.55
C TYR A 280 16.72 38.74 -12.93
N PHE A 281 16.49 38.33 -11.70
CA PHE A 281 15.36 38.74 -10.89
C PHE A 281 15.86 39.66 -9.76
N PHE A 282 15.23 40.81 -9.57
CA PHE A 282 15.75 41.82 -8.64
C PHE A 282 15.79 41.30 -7.18
N ARG A 283 16.93 41.46 -6.49
CA ARG A 283 17.08 41.02 -5.08
C ARG A 283 16.40 41.94 -4.08
N THR A 284 16.26 43.21 -4.45
CA THR A 284 15.56 44.28 -3.73
C THR A 284 14.80 45.10 -4.76
N PRO A 285 13.77 45.87 -4.37
CA PRO A 285 13.15 46.82 -5.30
C PRO A 285 14.19 47.74 -5.95
N ALA A 286 14.01 48.05 -7.23
CA ALA A 286 14.90 48.91 -8.01
C ALA A 286 14.09 49.75 -9.00
N GLU A 287 14.63 50.86 -9.47
CA GLU A 287 14.01 51.69 -10.51
C GLU A 287 14.94 51.82 -11.71
N HIS A 288 14.39 51.64 -12.91
CA HIS A 288 15.11 51.85 -14.17
C HIS A 288 14.20 52.55 -15.17
N ASN A 289 14.67 53.66 -15.73
CA ASN A 289 13.97 54.44 -16.76
C ASN A 289 12.51 54.75 -16.36
N GLY A 290 12.28 55.17 -15.11
CA GLY A 290 10.94 55.48 -14.57
C GLY A 290 10.04 54.27 -14.31
N THR A 291 10.53 53.04 -14.51
CA THR A 291 9.82 51.81 -14.14
C THR A 291 10.36 51.26 -12.83
N VAL A 292 9.48 51.13 -11.83
CA VAL A 292 9.80 50.45 -10.57
C VAL A 292 9.69 48.94 -10.78
N TYR A 293 10.75 48.22 -10.43
CA TYR A 293 10.85 46.77 -10.45
C TYR A 293 10.81 46.25 -9.01
N PRO A 294 9.70 45.62 -8.57
CA PRO A 294 9.63 45.01 -7.24
C PRO A 294 10.67 43.90 -7.07
N GLN A 295 11.01 43.59 -5.81
CA GLN A 295 11.81 42.40 -5.50
C GLN A 295 11.23 41.14 -6.16
N GLY A 296 12.09 40.36 -6.80
CA GLY A 296 11.78 39.14 -7.52
C GLY A 296 11.25 39.35 -8.94
N SER A 297 10.98 40.59 -9.36
CA SER A 297 10.58 40.85 -10.74
C SER A 297 11.76 40.69 -11.70
N MET A 298 11.47 40.25 -12.92
CA MET A 298 12.44 39.98 -13.97
C MET A 298 12.91 41.27 -14.62
N ALA A 299 14.23 41.44 -14.75
CA ALA A 299 14.82 42.46 -15.61
C ALA A 299 14.39 42.23 -17.07
N ARG A 300 13.84 43.26 -17.72
CA ARG A 300 13.46 43.22 -19.13
C ARG A 300 13.52 44.61 -19.74
N LYS A 301 13.98 44.70 -20.99
CA LYS A 301 14.16 45.97 -21.74
C LYS A 301 15.05 46.99 -21.03
N ILE A 302 16.06 46.51 -20.31
CA ILE A 302 16.98 47.34 -19.54
C ILE A 302 18.40 46.76 -19.62
N SER A 303 19.37 47.59 -19.30
CA SER A 303 20.76 47.18 -19.09
C SER A 303 21.13 47.45 -17.63
N ILE A 304 21.82 46.51 -17.00
CA ILE A 304 22.21 46.61 -15.59
C ILE A 304 23.72 46.43 -15.47
N ARG A 305 24.37 47.33 -14.74
CA ARG A 305 25.79 47.26 -14.42
C ARG A 305 25.99 46.47 -13.13
N PHE A 306 26.83 45.45 -13.16
CA PHE A 306 27.21 44.65 -11.98
C PHE A 306 28.69 44.80 -11.70
N SER A 307 29.04 44.96 -10.42
CA SER A 307 30.42 44.79 -9.94
C SER A 307 30.69 43.29 -9.75
N LEU A 308 31.77 42.81 -10.34
CA LEU A 308 32.24 41.44 -10.23
C LEU A 308 33.21 41.30 -9.06
N ALA A 309 33.51 40.05 -8.68
CA ALA A 309 34.36 39.74 -7.53
C ALA A 309 35.81 40.23 -7.69
N ASP A 310 36.27 40.39 -8.92
CA ASP A 310 37.59 40.94 -9.28
C ASP A 310 37.61 42.48 -9.30
N GLY A 311 36.52 43.14 -8.89
CA GLY A 311 36.38 44.59 -8.89
C GLY A 311 36.03 45.19 -10.25
N THR A 312 35.98 44.40 -11.32
CA THR A 312 35.56 44.89 -12.64
C THR A 312 34.06 45.13 -12.71
N GLN A 313 33.63 45.97 -13.65
CA GLN A 313 32.21 46.22 -13.90
C GLN A 313 31.82 45.67 -15.28
N LYS A 314 30.74 44.90 -15.33
CA LYS A 314 30.15 44.40 -16.58
C LYS A 314 28.71 44.86 -16.72
N ILE A 315 28.35 45.31 -17.91
CA ILE A 315 26.97 45.68 -18.26
C ILE A 315 26.31 44.48 -18.93
N TYR A 316 25.18 44.04 -18.37
CA TYR A 316 24.35 42.98 -18.93
C TYR A 316 23.06 43.55 -19.52
N ILE A 317 22.69 43.07 -20.70
CA ILE A 317 21.56 43.57 -21.49
C ILE A 317 20.43 42.55 -21.45
N PHE A 318 19.24 42.98 -21.04
CA PHE A 318 18.06 42.12 -20.94
C PHE A 318 17.03 42.50 -21.99
N GLY A 319 16.74 41.57 -22.91
CA GLY A 319 15.82 41.79 -24.02
C GLY A 319 14.35 41.92 -23.60
N LYS A 320 13.46 41.99 -24.60
CA LYS A 320 12.00 42.07 -24.38
C LYS A 320 11.43 40.89 -23.59
N ASN A 321 12.00 39.70 -23.77
CA ASN A 321 11.64 38.48 -23.06
C ASN A 321 12.39 38.31 -21.71
N GLY A 322 13.22 39.29 -21.34
CA GLY A 322 14.03 39.29 -20.12
C GLY A 322 15.25 38.39 -20.13
N ALA A 323 15.52 37.65 -21.22
CA ALA A 323 16.75 36.88 -21.32
C ALA A 323 17.95 37.82 -21.48
N CYS A 324 19.03 37.52 -20.77
CA CYS A 324 20.31 38.18 -20.93
C CYS A 324 20.92 37.80 -22.30
N THR A 325 21.34 38.79 -23.08
CA THR A 325 21.85 38.58 -24.44
C THR A 325 23.37 38.51 -24.52
N ASN A 326 24.08 38.85 -23.44
CA ASN A 326 25.54 38.95 -23.39
C ASN A 326 26.13 38.37 -22.08
N TYR A 327 25.51 37.30 -21.58
CA TYR A 327 25.89 36.67 -20.31
C TYR A 327 27.35 36.18 -20.32
#